data_AF-T0PPT7-F1
#
_entry.id   AF-T0PPT7-F1
#
_cell.length_a   1.000
_cell.length_b   1.000
_cell.length_c   1.000
_cell.angle_alpha   90.00
_cell.angle_beta   90.00
_cell.angle_gamma   90.00
#
_symmetry.space_group_name_H-M   'P 1'
#
loop_
_entity.id
_entity.type
_entity.pdbx_description
1 polymer ?
#
loop_
_entity_poly.entity_id
_entity_poly.type
_entity_poly.pdbx_seq_one_letter_code
_entity_poly.pdbx_strand_id
1 'polypeptide(L)'
;MEEHGIALPSKPTALLSVHTRRWESPDLAAADVDLNAPLSSVLVVFLNGLGLPQDSWFPVADAIPALLAQRALPVASQVLLMSYDRYGQGRTTDKDPADATAPDPSHGHDALDVVADLNELLYVVAQLLALPGGQLPPLVFVANSIGCAVARLYAQVYPRRVHALVLADSIIANSHYGLIIPDPDKESIPDEMHVTPEMLRRARAALNARFHPDVGNAEGFSRKNLKELLPHANAPKLLATPTIGPYVTVLEHDPAVFLQESIAMPEVSPEIVEQFTHPFWHAYNNGLVEITNAERRRGPVVVHGAGHFIHAMQPLVVATETVNLVVKVLLDTCPTSM
;
A
#
# COMPACT_ATOMS: atom_id res chain seq x y z
N MET A 1 9.19 17.02 7.40
CA MET A 1 9.27 16.52 6.02
C MET A 1 9.50 17.70 5.13
N GLU A 2 10.37 17.57 4.14
CA GLU A 2 10.55 18.54 3.07
C GLU A 2 9.46 18.29 2.02
N GLU A 3 8.88 19.36 1.47
CA GLU A 3 7.83 19.29 0.45
C GLU A 3 8.41 19.65 -0.91
N HIS A 4 8.04 18.88 -1.94
CA HIS A 4 8.54 19.02 -3.29
C HIS A 4 7.37 18.94 -4.28
N GLY A 5 7.39 19.80 -5.29
CA GLY A 5 6.58 19.63 -6.50
C GLY A 5 7.43 18.99 -7.58
N ILE A 6 7.08 17.78 -8.03
CA ILE A 6 7.87 17.01 -8.99
C ILE A 6 7.07 16.75 -10.26
N ALA A 7 7.58 17.20 -11.40
CA ALA A 7 7.11 16.76 -12.72
C ALA A 7 7.85 15.49 -13.12
N LEU A 8 7.13 14.50 -13.64
CA LEU A 8 7.77 13.32 -14.22
C LEU A 8 8.30 13.64 -15.61
N PRO A 9 9.44 13.04 -16.04
CA PRO A 9 9.94 13.19 -17.40
C PRO A 9 8.90 12.85 -18.47
N SER A 10 8.08 11.82 -18.26
CA SER A 10 6.98 11.46 -19.17
C SER A 10 5.76 12.38 -19.11
N LYS A 11 5.61 13.13 -18.01
CA LYS A 11 4.47 14.02 -17.72
C LYS A 11 4.95 15.40 -17.28
N PRO A 12 5.71 16.14 -18.12
CA PRO A 12 6.41 17.35 -17.72
C PRO A 12 5.50 18.53 -17.38
N THR A 13 4.21 18.45 -17.73
CA THR A 13 3.22 19.52 -17.53
C THR A 13 2.37 19.35 -16.27
N ALA A 14 2.57 18.28 -15.49
CA ALA A 14 1.79 18.00 -14.29
C ALA A 14 2.71 17.68 -13.12
N LEU A 15 2.43 18.29 -11.97
CA LEU A 15 3.25 18.20 -10.76
C LEU A 15 2.62 17.27 -9.73
N LEU A 16 3.41 16.31 -9.23
CA LEU A 16 3.12 15.50 -8.06
C LEU A 16 3.60 16.22 -6.80
N SER A 17 2.77 16.27 -5.77
CA SER A 17 3.16 16.68 -4.42
C SER A 17 3.82 15.52 -3.70
N VAL A 18 5.05 15.73 -3.24
CA VAL A 18 5.90 14.71 -2.63
C VAL A 18 6.49 15.25 -1.34
N HIS A 19 6.43 14.46 -0.28
CA HIS A 19 7.10 14.74 0.98
C HIS A 19 8.22 13.75 1.23
N THR A 20 9.39 14.26 1.61
CA THR A 20 10.53 13.44 2.00
C THR A 20 10.99 13.72 3.43
N ARG A 21 11.57 12.71 4.08
CA ARG A 21 12.30 12.87 5.34
C ARG A 21 13.49 11.93 5.34
N ARG A 22 14.57 12.39 5.95
CA ARG A 22 15.77 11.60 6.16
C ARG A 22 15.96 11.33 7.64
N TRP A 23 16.33 10.09 7.96
CA TRP A 23 16.87 9.70 9.25
C TRP A 23 18.25 9.08 9.01
N GLU A 24 19.21 9.39 9.87
CA GLU A 24 20.58 8.89 9.82
C GLU A 24 20.95 8.39 11.20
N SER A 25 21.76 7.32 11.24
CA SER A 25 22.29 6.80 12.50
C SER A 25 23.23 7.83 13.16
N PRO A 26 23.36 7.82 14.51
CA PRO A 26 24.16 8.82 15.22
C PRO A 26 25.62 8.93 14.76
N ASP A 27 26.18 7.84 14.25
CA ASP A 27 27.54 7.75 13.74
C ASP A 27 27.71 8.42 12.36
N LEU A 28 26.67 8.45 11.51
CA LEU A 28 26.64 9.25 10.28
C LEU A 28 26.48 10.75 10.56
N ALA A 29 25.84 11.09 11.69
CA ALA A 29 25.66 12.47 12.12
C ALA A 29 26.90 13.03 12.85
N ALA A 30 27.90 12.20 13.16
CA ALA A 30 29.12 12.62 13.84
C ALA A 30 30.06 13.39 12.90
N ALA A 31 30.89 14.30 13.45
CA ALA A 31 31.78 15.13 12.64
C ALA A 31 32.93 14.36 11.95
N ASP A 32 33.24 13.16 12.44
CA ASP A 32 34.33 12.30 11.96
C ASP A 32 33.80 11.09 11.18
N VAL A 33 32.91 11.32 10.20
CA VAL A 33 32.39 10.24 9.33
C VAL A 33 33.52 9.65 8.51
N ASP A 34 33.73 8.33 8.59
CA ASP A 34 34.53 7.62 7.60
C ASP A 34 33.75 7.57 6.28
N LEU A 35 34.04 8.50 5.38
CA LEU A 35 33.42 8.58 4.06
C LEU A 35 33.69 7.35 3.17
N ASN A 36 34.58 6.44 3.60
CA ASN A 36 34.86 5.18 2.90
C ASN A 36 34.05 4.00 3.46
N ALA A 37 33.36 4.16 4.59
CA ALA A 37 32.50 3.11 5.13
C ALA A 37 31.28 2.90 4.21
N PRO A 38 30.88 1.64 3.93
CA PRO A 38 29.73 1.38 3.08
C PRO A 38 28.44 1.87 3.75
N LEU A 39 27.77 2.84 3.11
CA LEU A 39 26.48 3.36 3.54
C LEU A 39 25.38 2.31 3.36
N SER A 40 24.67 2.00 4.45
CA SER A 40 23.47 1.14 4.40
C SER A 40 22.21 2.01 4.29
N SER A 41 21.68 2.13 3.07
CA SER A 41 20.50 2.94 2.80
C SER A 41 19.26 2.11 2.50
N VAL A 42 18.09 2.62 2.88
CA VAL A 42 16.77 2.08 2.50
C VAL A 42 15.80 3.23 2.21
N LEU A 43 14.93 3.04 1.22
CA LEU A 43 13.86 3.99 0.90
C LEU A 43 12.51 3.37 1.25
N VAL A 44 11.83 3.97 2.23
CA VAL A 44 10.47 3.65 2.63
C VAL A 44 9.51 4.56 1.86
N VAL A 45 8.56 3.96 1.16
CA VAL A 45 7.58 4.69 0.33
C VAL A 45 6.17 4.37 0.81
N PHE A 46 5.42 5.42 1.17
CA PHE A 46 4.03 5.32 1.61
C PHE A 46 3.08 5.42 0.41
N LEU A 47 2.23 4.41 0.23
CA LEU A 47 1.29 4.33 -0.90
C LEU A 47 -0.16 4.45 -0.42
N ASN A 48 -0.79 5.56 -0.81
CA ASN A 48 -2.14 5.94 -0.37
C ASN A 48 -3.22 4.97 -0.86
N GLY A 49 -4.28 4.83 -0.06
CA GLY A 49 -5.57 4.30 -0.52
C GLY A 49 -6.29 5.27 -1.47
N LEU A 50 -7.49 4.91 -1.93
CA LEU A 50 -8.38 5.87 -2.58
C LEU A 50 -8.98 6.80 -1.51
N GLY A 51 -9.00 8.10 -1.78
CA GLY A 51 -9.69 9.08 -0.94
C GLY A 51 -8.97 9.55 0.33
N LEU A 52 -7.81 8.96 0.70
CA LEU A 52 -6.93 9.53 1.72
C LEU A 52 -5.62 10.03 1.08
N PRO A 53 -5.18 11.27 1.37
CA PRO A 53 -3.95 11.80 0.82
C PRO A 53 -2.71 11.38 1.63
N GLN A 54 -1.55 11.79 1.15
CA GLN A 54 -0.25 11.46 1.71
C GLN A 54 -0.06 11.94 3.15
N ASP A 55 -0.76 13.00 3.55
CA ASP A 55 -0.70 13.55 4.91
C ASP A 55 -1.29 12.58 5.95
N SER A 56 -2.15 11.64 5.54
CA SER A 56 -2.62 10.56 6.40
C SER A 56 -1.50 9.65 6.90
N TRP A 57 -0.33 9.64 6.25
CA TRP A 57 0.86 8.90 6.68
C TRP A 57 1.75 9.68 7.64
N PHE A 58 1.56 10.99 7.82
CA PHE A 58 2.47 11.81 8.63
C PHE A 58 2.62 11.30 10.07
N PRO A 59 1.55 10.88 10.77
CA PRO A 59 1.70 10.29 12.12
C PRO A 59 2.57 9.02 12.13
N VAL A 60 2.51 8.19 11.08
CA VAL A 60 3.37 7.00 10.91
C VAL A 60 4.82 7.44 10.70
N ALA A 61 5.04 8.36 9.75
CA ALA A 61 6.37 8.86 9.40
C ALA A 61 7.04 9.61 10.57
N ASP A 62 6.28 10.27 11.43
CA ASP A 62 6.75 10.99 12.63
C ASP A 62 7.21 10.03 13.74
N ALA A 63 6.60 8.85 13.86
CA ALA A 63 6.97 7.86 14.88
C ALA A 63 8.25 7.09 14.53
N ILE A 64 8.54 6.88 13.24
CA ILE A 64 9.65 6.05 12.76
C ILE A 64 11.03 6.47 13.33
N PRO A 65 11.46 7.74 13.32
CA PRO A 65 12.76 8.15 13.84
C PRO A 65 13.03 7.71 15.29
N ALA A 66 12.04 7.89 16.18
CA ALA A 66 12.17 7.52 17.59
C ALA A 66 12.25 6.01 17.79
N LEU A 67 11.56 5.24 16.94
CA LEU A 67 11.61 3.78 16.95
C LEU A 67 12.94 3.26 16.39
N LEU A 68 13.48 3.86 15.32
CA LEU A 68 14.78 3.50 14.75
C LEU A 68 15.92 3.74 15.75
N ALA A 69 15.87 4.82 16.52
CA ALA A 69 16.84 5.13 17.56
C ALA A 69 16.92 4.07 18.69
N GLN A 70 15.91 3.20 18.81
CA GLN A 70 15.85 2.12 19.79
C GLN A 70 16.28 0.76 19.22
N ARG A 71 16.78 0.72 17.98
CA ARG A 71 17.18 -0.52 17.30
C ARG A 71 18.69 -0.58 17.13
N ALA A 72 19.22 -1.81 17.18
CA ALA A 72 20.58 -2.08 16.73
C ALA A 72 20.57 -2.14 15.20
N LEU A 73 21.23 -1.16 14.57
CA LEU A 73 21.34 -1.03 13.12
C LEU A 73 22.81 -1.13 12.70
N PRO A 74 23.10 -1.46 11.43
CA PRO A 74 24.44 -1.32 10.89
C PRO A 74 25.01 0.07 11.13
N VAL A 75 26.34 0.14 11.29
CA VAL A 75 27.06 1.41 11.27
C VAL A 75 26.80 2.06 9.90
N ALA A 76 26.66 3.37 9.91
CA ALA A 76 26.31 4.22 8.80
C ALA A 76 25.00 3.79 8.11
N SER A 77 23.91 3.81 8.87
CA SER A 77 22.56 3.54 8.35
C SER A 77 21.80 4.82 8.00
N GLN A 78 21.16 4.83 6.84
CA GLN A 78 20.28 5.91 6.39
C GLN A 78 18.91 5.35 6.01
N VAL A 79 17.86 5.97 6.54
CA VAL A 79 16.46 5.66 6.20
C VAL A 79 15.84 6.89 5.56
N LEU A 80 15.41 6.74 4.31
CA LEU A 80 14.70 7.76 3.56
C LEU A 80 13.22 7.42 3.60
N LEU A 81 12.39 8.39 3.96
CA LEU A 81 10.94 8.28 3.99
C LEU A 81 10.39 9.15 2.87
N MET A 82 9.46 8.60 2.10
CA MET A 82 8.78 9.30 1.02
C MET A 82 7.28 9.00 1.05
N SER A 83 6.46 10.05 1.05
CA SER A 83 5.04 9.96 0.74
C SER A 83 4.76 10.85 -0.47
N TYR A 84 3.73 10.54 -1.24
CA TYR A 84 3.30 11.38 -2.35
C TYR A 84 1.80 11.20 -2.60
N ASP A 85 1.19 12.21 -3.21
CA ASP A 85 -0.15 12.11 -3.74
C ASP A 85 -0.10 11.76 -5.23
N ARG A 86 -0.88 10.76 -5.66
CA ARG A 86 -1.08 10.48 -7.09
C ARG A 86 -1.78 11.66 -7.78
N TYR A 87 -1.75 11.68 -9.11
CA TYR A 87 -2.54 12.64 -9.88
C TYR A 87 -4.02 12.63 -9.47
N GLY A 88 -4.59 13.83 -9.31
CA GLY A 88 -5.96 14.02 -8.86
C GLY A 88 -6.23 13.71 -7.38
N GLN A 89 -5.19 13.44 -6.57
CA GLN A 89 -5.32 13.15 -5.15
C GLN A 89 -4.70 14.25 -4.28
N GLY A 90 -5.35 14.57 -3.15
CA GLY A 90 -4.72 15.35 -2.09
C GLY A 90 -4.18 16.71 -2.53
N ARG A 91 -2.88 16.92 -2.30
CA ARG A 91 -2.13 18.12 -2.69
C ARG A 91 -1.64 18.09 -4.13
N THR A 92 -1.68 16.95 -4.79
CA THR A 92 -1.49 16.84 -6.24
C THR A 92 -2.79 17.26 -6.92
N THR A 93 -2.95 18.56 -7.15
CA THR A 93 -4.15 19.11 -7.78
C THR A 93 -4.23 18.85 -9.28
N ASP A 94 -3.08 18.59 -9.92
CA ASP A 94 -3.02 18.25 -11.32
C ASP A 94 -3.61 16.86 -11.57
N LYS A 95 -4.40 16.73 -12.64
CA LYS A 95 -4.88 15.43 -13.13
C LYS A 95 -3.79 14.74 -13.93
N ASP A 96 -3.96 13.44 -14.13
CA ASP A 96 -3.06 12.71 -15.02
C ASP A 96 -3.24 13.29 -16.43
N PRO A 97 -2.16 13.71 -17.11
CA PRO A 97 -2.26 14.19 -18.48
C PRO A 97 -2.93 13.19 -19.44
N ALA A 98 -2.83 11.89 -19.18
CA ALA A 98 -3.49 10.86 -19.99
C ALA A 98 -5.03 10.95 -19.90
N ASP A 99 -5.57 11.34 -18.74
CA ASP A 99 -7.02 11.42 -18.49
C ASP A 99 -7.71 12.44 -19.39
N ALA A 100 -6.98 13.49 -19.82
CA ALA A 100 -7.54 14.57 -20.64
C ALA A 100 -8.07 14.08 -22.00
N THR A 101 -7.56 12.95 -22.49
CA THR A 101 -7.94 12.35 -23.78
C THR A 101 -8.73 11.05 -23.63
N ALA A 102 -8.96 10.59 -22.39
CA ALA A 102 -9.67 9.36 -22.12
C ALA A 102 -11.16 9.48 -22.47
N PRO A 103 -11.79 8.44 -23.06
CA PRO A 103 -13.24 8.41 -23.30
C PRO A 103 -14.06 8.59 -22.02
N ASP A 104 -13.53 8.10 -20.91
CA ASP A 104 -14.08 8.25 -19.57
C ASP A 104 -12.97 8.73 -18.61
N PRO A 105 -12.89 10.05 -18.33
CA PRO A 105 -11.85 10.61 -17.47
C PRO A 105 -11.89 10.11 -16.01
N SER A 106 -12.99 9.47 -15.58
CA SER A 106 -13.06 8.85 -14.25
C SER A 106 -12.39 7.46 -14.19
N HIS A 107 -11.92 6.99 -15.35
CA HIS A 107 -11.19 5.75 -15.61
C HIS A 107 -10.03 6.00 -16.61
N GLY A 108 -9.40 7.17 -16.55
CA GLY A 108 -8.46 7.61 -17.58
C GLY A 108 -7.12 6.87 -17.60
N HIS A 109 -6.68 6.35 -16.45
CA HIS A 109 -5.46 5.56 -16.31
C HIS A 109 -5.68 4.38 -15.36
N ASP A 110 -4.87 3.33 -15.46
CA ASP A 110 -5.00 2.10 -14.65
C ASP A 110 -3.86 1.89 -13.65
N ALA A 111 -3.86 0.74 -12.97
CA ALA A 111 -2.87 0.44 -11.94
C ALA A 111 -1.44 0.28 -12.49
N LEU A 112 -1.26 -0.12 -13.75
CA LEU A 112 0.05 -0.21 -14.39
C LEU A 112 0.57 1.18 -14.78
N ASP A 113 -0.30 2.10 -15.18
CA ASP A 113 0.06 3.50 -15.39
C ASP A 113 0.58 4.13 -14.08
N VAL A 114 -0.12 3.93 -12.96
CA VAL A 114 0.33 4.38 -11.63
C VAL A 114 1.66 3.76 -11.23
N VAL A 115 1.90 2.48 -11.57
CA VAL A 115 3.18 1.79 -11.31
C VAL A 115 4.32 2.39 -12.13
N ALA A 116 4.07 2.75 -13.40
CA ALA A 116 5.06 3.40 -14.26
C ALA A 116 5.42 4.79 -13.72
N ASP A 117 4.43 5.59 -13.34
CA ASP A 117 4.60 6.90 -12.73
C ASP A 117 5.41 6.82 -11.43
N LEU A 118 5.05 5.88 -10.54
CA LEU A 118 5.77 5.63 -9.30
C LEU A 118 7.23 5.29 -9.58
N ASN A 119 7.50 4.45 -10.58
CA ASN A 119 8.87 4.09 -10.92
C ASN A 119 9.70 5.30 -11.37
N GLU A 120 9.17 6.14 -12.27
CA GLU A 120 9.85 7.38 -12.68
C GLU A 120 10.07 8.31 -11.48
N LEU A 121 9.06 8.48 -10.64
CA LEU A 121 9.12 9.33 -9.46
C LEU A 121 10.24 8.91 -8.52
N LEU A 122 10.39 7.61 -8.25
CA LEU A 122 11.43 7.10 -7.37
C LEU A 122 12.83 7.47 -7.88
N TYR A 123 13.08 7.41 -9.18
CA TYR A 123 14.36 7.82 -9.77
C TYR A 123 14.59 9.33 -9.72
N VAL A 124 13.54 10.15 -9.86
CA VAL A 124 13.65 11.60 -9.68
C VAL A 124 13.97 11.94 -8.22
N VAL A 125 13.30 11.29 -7.26
CA VAL A 125 13.57 11.47 -5.83
C VAL A 125 14.96 10.98 -5.45
N ALA A 126 15.45 9.87 -6.02
CA ALA A 126 16.82 9.41 -5.79
C ALA A 126 17.88 10.42 -6.25
N GLN A 127 17.64 11.10 -7.38
CA GLN A 127 18.50 12.19 -7.86
C GLN A 127 18.41 13.41 -6.95
N LEU A 128 17.20 13.82 -6.56
CA LEU A 128 16.96 14.94 -5.65
C LEU A 128 17.67 14.75 -4.30
N LEU A 129 17.67 13.53 -3.79
CA LEU A 129 18.33 13.17 -2.52
C LEU A 129 19.82 12.89 -2.67
N ALA A 130 20.38 13.04 -3.89
CA ALA A 130 21.78 12.81 -4.23
C ALA A 130 22.29 11.41 -3.83
N LEU A 131 21.48 10.37 -4.05
CA LEU A 131 21.87 9.01 -3.70
C LEU A 131 23.04 8.53 -4.58
N PRO A 132 24.05 7.83 -4.00
CA PRO A 132 25.24 7.41 -4.73
C PRO A 132 24.92 6.67 -6.05
N GLY A 133 25.51 7.14 -7.15
CA GLY A 133 25.34 6.56 -8.48
C GLY A 133 23.93 6.70 -9.09
N GLY A 134 23.03 7.49 -8.49
CA GLY A 134 21.64 7.63 -8.94
C GLY A 134 20.84 6.32 -8.84
N GLN A 135 21.33 5.35 -8.08
CA GLN A 135 20.68 4.05 -7.91
C GLN A 135 19.65 4.10 -6.79
N LEU A 136 18.56 3.37 -6.98
CA LEU A 136 17.57 3.18 -5.94
C LEU A 136 18.14 2.24 -4.86
N PRO A 137 18.12 2.64 -3.57
CA PRO A 137 18.39 1.72 -2.48
C PRO A 137 17.27 0.66 -2.41
N PRO A 138 17.45 -0.42 -1.63
CA PRO A 138 16.38 -1.34 -1.28
C PRO A 138 15.07 -0.60 -0.92
N LEU A 139 13.97 -1.02 -1.54
CA LEU A 139 12.66 -0.40 -1.34
C LEU A 139 11.86 -1.13 -0.27
N VAL A 140 11.21 -0.36 0.60
CA VAL A 140 10.18 -0.83 1.53
C VAL A 140 8.88 -0.10 1.21
N PHE A 141 7.85 -0.83 0.82
CA PHE A 141 6.52 -0.24 0.63
C PHE A 141 5.69 -0.34 1.90
N VAL A 142 5.04 0.76 2.26
CA VAL A 142 4.02 0.81 3.32
C VAL A 142 2.75 1.30 2.67
N ALA A 143 1.75 0.44 2.57
CA ALA A 143 0.61 0.69 1.70
C ALA A 143 -0.71 0.42 2.39
N ASN A 144 -1.76 1.15 2.02
CA ASN A 144 -3.12 0.90 2.48
C ASN A 144 -4.09 0.75 1.32
N SER A 145 -5.11 -0.10 1.48
CA SER A 145 -6.22 -0.23 0.52
C SER A 145 -5.72 -0.49 -0.91
N ILE A 146 -6.10 0.32 -1.90
CA ILE A 146 -5.63 0.18 -3.29
C ILE A 146 -4.10 0.33 -3.43
N GLY A 147 -3.45 1.08 -2.55
CA GLY A 147 -2.00 1.22 -2.52
C GLY A 147 -1.31 -0.13 -2.34
N CYS A 148 -1.95 -1.10 -1.66
CA CYS A 148 -1.41 -2.46 -1.52
C CYS A 148 -1.34 -3.18 -2.87
N ALA A 149 -2.34 -2.98 -3.72
CA ALA A 149 -2.36 -3.55 -5.07
C ALA A 149 -1.28 -2.90 -5.95
N VAL A 150 -1.11 -1.58 -5.86
CA VAL A 150 -0.01 -0.85 -6.54
C VAL A 150 1.36 -1.35 -6.07
N ALA A 151 1.58 -1.50 -4.76
CA ALA A 151 2.84 -2.04 -4.20
C ALA A 151 3.16 -3.42 -4.76
N ARG A 152 2.15 -4.29 -4.83
CA ARG A 152 2.26 -5.65 -5.33
C ARG A 152 2.55 -5.67 -6.82
N LEU A 153 1.85 -4.88 -7.62
CA LEU A 153 2.09 -4.76 -9.06
C LEU A 153 3.48 -4.19 -9.34
N TYR A 154 3.91 -3.17 -8.61
CA TYR A 154 5.27 -2.63 -8.74
C TYR A 154 6.32 -3.72 -8.53
N ALA A 155 6.18 -4.53 -7.47
CA ALA A 155 7.10 -5.62 -7.18
C ALA A 155 7.10 -6.74 -8.24
N GLN A 156 5.99 -6.91 -8.98
CA GLN A 156 5.88 -7.85 -10.10
C GLN A 156 6.53 -7.31 -11.37
N VAL A 157 6.26 -6.03 -11.70
CA VAL A 157 6.77 -5.35 -12.89
C VAL A 157 8.29 -5.12 -12.77
N TYR A 158 8.76 -4.79 -11.58
CA TYR A 158 10.17 -4.54 -11.28
C TYR A 158 10.72 -5.53 -10.23
N PRO A 159 10.88 -6.81 -10.60
CA PRO A 159 11.35 -7.82 -9.67
C PRO A 159 12.76 -7.47 -9.17
N ARG A 160 13.04 -7.81 -7.92
CA ARG A 160 14.30 -7.55 -7.19
C ARG A 160 14.53 -6.11 -6.76
N ARG A 161 13.51 -5.26 -6.83
CA ARG A 161 13.56 -3.87 -6.30
C ARG A 161 13.01 -3.76 -4.88
N VAL A 162 11.87 -4.40 -4.66
CA VAL A 162 11.15 -4.34 -3.38
C VAL A 162 11.67 -5.42 -2.44
N HIS A 163 12.12 -5.00 -1.27
CA HIS A 163 12.71 -5.87 -0.25
C HIS A 163 11.78 -6.09 0.94
N ALA A 164 10.83 -5.19 1.17
CA ALA A 164 9.76 -5.41 2.13
C ALA A 164 8.45 -4.70 1.79
N LEU A 165 7.33 -5.24 2.29
CA LEU A 165 5.99 -4.66 2.18
C LEU A 165 5.25 -4.74 3.53
N VAL A 166 4.70 -3.61 3.98
CA VAL A 166 3.62 -3.55 4.96
C VAL A 166 2.32 -3.28 4.19
N LEU A 167 1.41 -4.25 4.19
CA LEU A 167 0.12 -4.18 3.49
C LEU A 167 -0.99 -4.01 4.52
N ALA A 168 -1.46 -2.78 4.70
CA ALA A 168 -2.46 -2.44 5.70
C ALA A 168 -3.87 -2.43 5.07
N ASP A 169 -4.66 -3.44 5.41
CA ASP A 169 -6.04 -3.63 4.97
C ASP A 169 -6.21 -3.42 3.46
N SER A 170 -5.55 -4.28 2.68
CA SER A 170 -5.56 -4.22 1.21
C SER A 170 -6.98 -4.20 0.67
N ILE A 171 -7.21 -3.51 -0.44
CA ILE A 171 -8.40 -3.77 -1.25
C ILE A 171 -8.38 -5.24 -1.70
N ILE A 172 -9.57 -5.84 -1.82
CA ILE A 172 -9.75 -7.14 -2.45
C ILE A 172 -9.57 -6.97 -3.96
N ALA A 173 -8.35 -7.20 -4.46
CA ALA A 173 -8.00 -6.90 -5.85
C ALA A 173 -8.62 -7.86 -6.87
N ASN A 174 -8.98 -9.08 -6.44
CA ASN A 174 -9.41 -10.16 -7.33
C ASN A 174 -10.94 -10.40 -7.35
N SER A 175 -11.72 -9.53 -6.71
CA SER A 175 -13.17 -9.68 -6.59
C SER A 175 -13.85 -8.32 -6.40
N HIS A 176 -15.17 -8.34 -6.28
CA HIS A 176 -15.98 -7.17 -5.92
C HIS A 176 -17.25 -7.63 -5.20
N TYR A 177 -17.96 -6.71 -4.53
CA TYR A 177 -19.11 -7.04 -3.69
C TYR A 177 -20.23 -7.81 -4.41
N GLY A 178 -20.45 -7.53 -5.70
CA GLY A 178 -21.38 -8.29 -6.55
C GLY A 178 -21.01 -9.77 -6.80
N LEU A 179 -19.79 -10.20 -6.45
CA LEU A 179 -19.39 -11.62 -6.44
C LEU A 179 -19.19 -12.16 -5.02
N ILE A 180 -18.87 -11.29 -4.05
CA ILE A 180 -18.65 -11.69 -2.65
C ILE A 180 -19.98 -12.00 -1.94
N ILE A 181 -20.99 -11.18 -2.17
CA ILE A 181 -22.31 -11.33 -1.57
C ILE A 181 -23.16 -12.19 -2.52
N PRO A 182 -23.76 -13.30 -2.09
CA PRO A 182 -24.55 -14.19 -2.96
C PRO A 182 -25.67 -13.48 -3.72
N ASP A 183 -25.97 -13.93 -4.93
CA ASP A 183 -27.11 -13.46 -5.72
C ASP A 183 -28.38 -14.23 -5.30
N PRO A 184 -29.32 -13.60 -4.56
CA PRO A 184 -30.48 -14.31 -4.02
C PRO A 184 -31.47 -14.77 -5.09
N ASP A 185 -31.33 -14.30 -6.34
CA ASP A 185 -32.16 -14.72 -7.46
C ASP A 185 -31.56 -15.94 -8.21
N LYS A 186 -30.35 -16.38 -7.82
CA LYS A 186 -29.64 -17.52 -8.44
C LYS A 186 -29.14 -18.54 -7.43
N GLU A 187 -28.93 -18.14 -6.19
CA GLU A 187 -28.33 -18.95 -5.13
C GLU A 187 -29.32 -19.13 -3.97
N SER A 188 -29.38 -20.33 -3.41
CA SER A 188 -30.16 -20.61 -2.20
C SER A 188 -29.35 -20.23 -0.96
N ILE A 189 -29.94 -19.43 -0.08
CA ILE A 189 -29.30 -19.00 1.18
C ILE A 189 -29.82 -19.89 2.30
N PRO A 190 -28.95 -20.50 3.12
CA PRO A 190 -29.39 -21.29 4.26
C PRO A 190 -30.13 -20.43 5.30
N ASP A 191 -31.27 -20.91 5.78
CA ASP A 191 -32.16 -20.18 6.70
C ASP A 191 -31.45 -19.83 8.03
N GLU A 192 -30.49 -20.66 8.46
CA GLU A 192 -29.68 -20.48 9.67
C GLU A 192 -28.77 -19.24 9.64
N MET A 193 -28.53 -18.64 8.47
CA MET A 193 -27.74 -17.42 8.36
C MET A 193 -28.51 -16.17 8.79
N HIS A 194 -29.83 -16.26 8.99
CA HIS A 194 -30.70 -15.11 9.29
C HIS A 194 -30.59 -13.97 8.25
N VAL A 195 -30.17 -14.30 7.02
CA VAL A 195 -30.03 -13.36 5.91
C VAL A 195 -31.22 -13.55 4.97
N THR A 196 -31.98 -12.47 4.75
CA THR A 196 -33.10 -12.50 3.80
C THR A 196 -32.64 -12.15 2.37
N PRO A 197 -33.35 -12.64 1.34
CA PRO A 197 -33.12 -12.22 -0.05
C PRO A 197 -33.11 -10.70 -0.24
N GLU A 198 -33.97 -9.98 0.49
CA GLU A 198 -34.06 -8.52 0.38
C GLU A 198 -32.82 -7.81 0.97
N MET A 199 -32.28 -8.31 2.08
CA MET A 199 -31.00 -7.80 2.64
C MET A 199 -29.88 -7.93 1.61
N LEU A 200 -29.78 -9.07 0.92
CA LEU A 200 -28.79 -9.31 -0.12
C LEU A 200 -28.95 -8.34 -1.30
N ARG A 201 -30.17 -8.18 -1.82
CA ARG A 201 -30.42 -7.25 -2.94
C ARG A 201 -30.04 -5.81 -2.58
N ARG A 202 -30.46 -5.34 -1.39
CA ARG A 202 -30.15 -3.98 -0.93
C ARG A 202 -28.65 -3.76 -0.75
N ALA A 203 -27.96 -4.67 -0.06
CA ALA A 203 -26.53 -4.56 0.15
C ALA A 203 -25.74 -4.63 -1.17
N ARG A 204 -26.09 -5.56 -2.07
CA ARG A 204 -25.46 -5.67 -3.40
C ARG A 204 -25.64 -4.39 -4.21
N ALA A 205 -26.85 -3.83 -4.25
CA ALA A 205 -27.11 -2.59 -4.98
C ALA A 205 -26.28 -1.42 -4.43
N ALA A 206 -26.29 -1.21 -3.11
CA ALA A 206 -25.60 -0.11 -2.47
C ALA A 206 -24.07 -0.23 -2.58
N LEU A 207 -23.51 -1.41 -2.30
CA LEU A 207 -22.07 -1.64 -2.37
C LEU A 207 -21.55 -1.61 -3.82
N ASN A 208 -22.31 -2.12 -4.80
CA ASN A 208 -21.89 -2.01 -6.21
C ASN A 208 -21.98 -0.56 -6.71
N ALA A 209 -23.00 0.20 -6.34
CA ALA A 209 -23.13 1.60 -6.74
C ALA A 209 -21.96 2.47 -6.25
N ARG A 210 -21.28 2.05 -5.17
CA ARG A 210 -20.17 2.81 -4.57
C ARG A 210 -18.79 2.23 -4.86
N PHE A 211 -18.65 0.91 -4.82
CA PHE A 211 -17.34 0.25 -4.76
C PHE A 211 -17.06 -0.66 -5.95
N HIS A 212 -18.02 -0.90 -6.85
CA HIS A 212 -17.77 -1.72 -8.03
C HIS A 212 -16.58 -1.16 -8.84
N PRO A 213 -15.75 -2.01 -9.46
CA PRO A 213 -14.62 -1.55 -10.29
C PRO A 213 -15.00 -0.62 -11.44
N ASP A 214 -16.26 -0.69 -11.91
CA ASP A 214 -16.82 0.20 -12.94
C ASP A 214 -17.25 1.57 -12.42
N VAL A 215 -17.23 1.79 -11.10
CA VAL A 215 -17.47 3.12 -10.52
C VAL A 215 -16.17 3.90 -10.58
N GLY A 216 -16.16 4.93 -11.42
CA GLY A 216 -15.04 5.85 -11.57
C GLY A 216 -14.84 6.73 -10.34
N ASN A 217 -13.69 7.41 -10.28
CA ASN A 217 -13.35 8.28 -9.16
C ASN A 217 -12.67 9.57 -9.63
N ALA A 218 -12.52 10.51 -8.69
CA ALA A 218 -11.96 11.83 -8.98
C ALA A 218 -10.47 11.81 -9.35
N GLU A 219 -9.73 10.78 -8.94
CA GLU A 219 -8.32 10.60 -9.30
C GLU A 219 -8.18 10.15 -10.77
N GLY A 220 -9.24 9.65 -11.42
CA GLY A 220 -9.15 9.04 -12.75
C GLY A 220 -8.61 7.61 -12.73
N PHE A 221 -8.23 7.11 -11.55
CA PHE A 221 -7.60 5.81 -11.36
C PHE A 221 -8.60 4.65 -11.53
N SER A 222 -8.59 4.03 -12.70
CA SER A 222 -9.43 2.88 -13.04
C SER A 222 -9.05 1.62 -12.25
N ARG A 223 -10.08 0.94 -11.76
CA ARG A 223 -9.97 -0.36 -11.06
C ARG A 223 -10.46 -1.54 -11.92
N LYS A 224 -10.94 -1.26 -13.14
CA LYS A 224 -11.68 -2.21 -13.98
C LYS A 224 -10.89 -3.47 -14.29
N ASN A 225 -9.57 -3.34 -14.54
CA ASN A 225 -8.70 -4.45 -14.90
C ASN A 225 -7.95 -5.06 -13.70
N LEU A 226 -8.25 -4.64 -12.46
CA LEU A 226 -7.43 -5.03 -11.31
C LEU A 226 -7.51 -6.54 -11.03
N LYS A 227 -8.66 -7.16 -11.31
CA LYS A 227 -8.87 -8.60 -11.16
C LYS A 227 -8.06 -9.41 -12.18
N GLU A 228 -7.88 -8.89 -13.39
CA GLU A 228 -7.09 -9.50 -14.45
C GLU A 228 -5.60 -9.39 -14.13
N LEU A 229 -5.18 -8.25 -13.57
CA LEU A 229 -3.79 -8.01 -13.16
C LEU A 229 -3.40 -8.82 -11.92
N LEU A 230 -4.31 -8.95 -10.95
CA LEU A 230 -4.10 -9.65 -9.68
C LEU A 230 -5.22 -10.68 -9.41
N PRO A 231 -5.34 -11.77 -10.20
CA PRO A 231 -6.46 -12.71 -10.12
C PRO A 231 -6.45 -13.58 -8.85
N HIS A 232 -5.30 -13.71 -8.20
CA HIS A 232 -5.11 -14.51 -7.00
C HIS A 232 -4.59 -13.64 -5.87
N ALA A 233 -5.02 -13.91 -4.65
CA ALA A 233 -4.48 -13.23 -3.47
C ALA A 233 -3.01 -13.61 -3.21
N ASN A 234 -2.63 -14.87 -3.47
CA ASN A 234 -1.32 -15.44 -3.13
C ASN A 234 -0.33 -15.56 -4.30
N ALA A 235 -0.69 -15.17 -5.53
CA ALA A 235 0.14 -15.42 -6.71
C ALA A 235 0.11 -14.28 -7.75
N PRO A 236 1.21 -13.99 -8.45
CA PRO A 236 2.51 -14.66 -8.36
C PRO A 236 3.26 -14.35 -7.06
N LYS A 237 4.21 -15.23 -6.72
CA LYS A 237 5.20 -14.96 -5.68
C LYS A 237 6.07 -13.78 -6.10
N LEU A 238 6.28 -12.84 -5.19
CA LEU A 238 7.16 -11.69 -5.39
C LEU A 238 8.62 -12.09 -5.18
N LEU A 239 9.53 -11.36 -5.82
CA LEU A 239 10.96 -11.64 -5.80
C LEU A 239 11.73 -10.39 -5.35
N ALA A 240 12.42 -10.47 -4.22
CA ALA A 240 13.41 -9.49 -3.77
C ALA A 240 14.82 -9.84 -4.29
N THR A 241 15.09 -11.13 -4.47
CA THR A 241 16.29 -11.68 -5.13
C THR A 241 15.84 -12.69 -6.19
N PRO A 242 16.75 -13.33 -6.97
CA PRO A 242 16.35 -14.33 -7.97
C PRO A 242 15.52 -15.50 -7.44
N THR A 243 15.63 -15.82 -6.14
CA THR A 243 14.98 -17.00 -5.54
C THR A 243 14.22 -16.70 -4.24
N ILE A 244 14.37 -15.50 -3.67
CA ILE A 244 13.81 -15.15 -2.37
C ILE A 244 12.89 -13.93 -2.53
N GLY A 245 11.71 -13.99 -1.94
CA GLY A 245 10.74 -12.91 -1.90
C GLY A 245 11.06 -11.83 -0.86
N PRO A 246 10.33 -10.72 -0.91
CA PRO A 246 10.45 -9.63 0.07
C PRO A 246 9.91 -10.05 1.44
N TYR A 247 10.29 -9.35 2.50
CA TYR A 247 9.56 -9.47 3.76
C TYR A 247 8.15 -8.90 3.61
N VAL A 248 7.14 -9.62 4.08
CA VAL A 248 5.74 -9.18 3.98
C VAL A 248 5.09 -9.22 5.35
N THR A 249 4.51 -8.10 5.77
CA THR A 249 3.59 -8.02 6.91
C THR A 249 2.23 -7.58 6.40
N VAL A 250 1.20 -8.40 6.63
CA VAL A 250 -0.19 -8.05 6.32
C VAL A 250 -0.89 -7.66 7.62
N LEU A 251 -1.48 -6.48 7.64
CA LEU A 251 -2.32 -5.97 8.72
C LEU A 251 -3.78 -5.99 8.25
N GLU A 252 -4.68 -6.38 9.13
CA GLU A 252 -6.11 -6.41 8.86
C GLU A 252 -6.88 -5.58 9.89
N HIS A 253 -8.03 -5.06 9.48
CA HIS A 253 -8.91 -4.30 10.34
C HIS A 253 -9.41 -5.13 11.53
N ASP A 254 -9.78 -4.44 12.61
CA ASP A 254 -10.58 -4.99 13.69
C ASP A 254 -12.00 -5.29 13.16
N PRO A 255 -12.49 -6.54 13.25
CA PRO A 255 -13.82 -6.91 12.77
C PRO A 255 -14.93 -6.05 13.39
N ALA A 256 -14.80 -5.67 14.67
CA ALA A 256 -15.83 -4.89 15.35
C ALA A 256 -15.89 -3.44 14.85
N VAL A 257 -14.73 -2.84 14.57
CA VAL A 257 -14.67 -1.48 14.02
C VAL A 257 -15.12 -1.47 12.56
N PHE A 258 -14.68 -2.45 11.77
CA PHE A 258 -15.09 -2.59 10.38
C PHE A 258 -16.60 -2.83 10.23
N LEU A 259 -17.20 -3.59 11.14
CA LEU A 259 -18.66 -3.74 11.21
C LEU A 259 -19.34 -2.39 11.43
N GLN A 260 -18.90 -1.60 12.41
CA GLN A 260 -19.46 -0.29 12.70
C GLN A 260 -19.34 0.67 11.50
N GLU A 261 -18.20 0.68 10.82
CA GLU A 261 -17.99 1.48 9.61
C GLU A 261 -18.90 1.02 8.45
N SER A 262 -19.08 -0.30 8.29
CA SER A 262 -19.89 -0.88 7.21
C SER A 262 -21.37 -0.57 7.36
N ILE A 263 -21.92 -0.67 8.58
CA ILE A 263 -23.35 -0.43 8.86
C ILE A 263 -23.70 1.07 8.90
N ALA A 264 -22.72 1.96 8.77
CA ALA A 264 -22.98 3.37 8.49
C ALA A 264 -23.65 3.56 7.10
N MET A 265 -23.59 2.55 6.23
CA MET A 265 -24.44 2.42 5.03
C MET A 265 -25.76 1.73 5.42
N PRO A 266 -26.90 2.44 5.46
CA PRO A 266 -28.18 1.90 5.98
C PRO A 266 -28.72 0.67 5.21
N GLU A 267 -28.22 0.44 4.00
CA GLU A 267 -28.55 -0.71 3.15
C GLU A 267 -27.75 -1.97 3.48
N VAL A 268 -26.68 -1.86 4.27
CA VAL A 268 -25.80 -2.96 4.66
C VAL A 268 -26.09 -3.35 6.10
N SER A 269 -26.63 -4.55 6.29
CA SER A 269 -26.92 -5.08 7.63
C SER A 269 -25.69 -5.75 8.24
N PRO A 270 -25.63 -5.89 9.58
CA PRO A 270 -24.55 -6.60 10.26
C PRO A 270 -24.31 -8.02 9.72
N GLU A 271 -25.38 -8.76 9.47
CA GLU A 271 -25.32 -10.16 9.00
C GLU A 271 -24.64 -10.24 7.63
N ILE A 272 -24.85 -9.26 6.75
CA ILE A 272 -24.16 -9.23 5.44
C ILE A 272 -22.65 -9.08 5.63
N VAL A 273 -22.24 -8.24 6.58
CA VAL A 273 -20.83 -7.99 6.85
C VAL A 273 -20.17 -9.21 7.45
N GLU A 274 -20.76 -9.75 8.51
CA GLU A 274 -20.22 -10.87 9.28
C GLU A 274 -20.20 -12.19 8.50
N GLN A 275 -21.20 -12.44 7.64
CA GLN A 275 -21.32 -13.71 6.92
C GLN A 275 -20.59 -13.71 5.56
N PHE A 276 -20.48 -12.55 4.90
CA PHE A 276 -19.93 -12.50 3.53
C PHE A 276 -18.70 -11.62 3.39
N THR A 277 -18.78 -10.34 3.77
CA THR A 277 -17.69 -9.41 3.42
C THR A 277 -16.45 -9.64 4.27
N HIS A 278 -16.59 -9.72 5.60
CA HIS A 278 -15.46 -9.89 6.51
C HIS A 278 -14.76 -11.25 6.32
N PRO A 279 -15.46 -12.41 6.26
CA PRO A 279 -14.81 -13.69 6.01
C PRO A 279 -14.06 -13.73 4.67
N PHE A 280 -14.62 -13.15 3.61
CA PHE A 280 -13.95 -13.08 2.31
C PHE A 280 -12.70 -12.21 2.38
N TRP A 281 -12.77 -11.04 3.03
CA TRP A 281 -11.63 -10.14 3.18
C TRP A 281 -10.52 -10.78 4.00
N HIS A 282 -10.86 -11.45 5.11
CA HIS A 282 -9.91 -12.22 5.91
C HIS A 282 -9.24 -13.34 5.10
N ALA A 283 -10.00 -14.09 4.30
CA ALA A 283 -9.45 -15.11 3.42
C ALA A 283 -8.50 -14.52 2.36
N TYR A 284 -8.84 -13.36 1.80
CA TYR A 284 -7.98 -12.62 0.88
C TYR A 284 -6.67 -12.18 1.56
N ASN A 285 -6.75 -11.62 2.77
CA ASN A 285 -5.57 -11.21 3.55
C ASN A 285 -4.68 -12.42 3.93
N ASN A 286 -5.27 -13.57 4.27
CA ASN A 286 -4.53 -14.82 4.44
C ASN A 286 -3.76 -15.21 3.17
N GLY A 287 -4.38 -15.09 2.00
CA GLY A 287 -3.70 -15.32 0.73
C GLY A 287 -2.56 -14.33 0.46
N LEU A 288 -2.74 -13.04 0.79
CA LEU A 288 -1.70 -12.02 0.60
C LEU A 288 -0.42 -12.31 1.38
N VAL A 289 -0.51 -12.90 2.57
CA VAL A 289 0.67 -13.30 3.37
C VAL A 289 1.53 -14.31 2.60
N GLU A 290 0.90 -15.08 1.70
CA GLU A 290 1.57 -16.08 0.89
C GLU A 290 2.17 -15.54 -0.41
N ILE A 291 2.22 -14.24 -0.67
CA ILE A 291 2.93 -13.73 -1.87
C ILE A 291 4.47 -13.80 -1.74
N THR A 292 4.99 -14.25 -0.60
CA THR A 292 6.43 -14.41 -0.35
C THR A 292 6.75 -15.80 0.26
N ASN A 293 8.01 -16.01 0.67
CA ASN A 293 8.49 -17.20 1.34
C ASN A 293 7.99 -17.30 2.80
N ALA A 294 7.93 -18.52 3.34
CA ALA A 294 7.31 -18.79 4.64
C ALA A 294 8.04 -18.13 5.82
N GLU A 295 9.36 -18.00 5.74
CA GLU A 295 10.23 -17.36 6.73
C GLU A 295 10.21 -15.82 6.65
N ARG A 296 9.64 -15.28 5.57
CA ARG A 296 9.58 -13.84 5.29
C ARG A 296 8.18 -13.25 5.43
N ARG A 297 7.19 -14.03 5.82
CA ARG A 297 5.79 -13.61 5.94
C ARG A 297 5.33 -13.47 7.39
N ARG A 298 4.48 -12.49 7.65
CA ARG A 298 3.78 -12.28 8.93
C ARG A 298 2.35 -11.80 8.67
N GLY A 299 1.41 -12.37 9.41
CA GLY A 299 0.00 -11.97 9.39
C GLY A 299 -0.94 -13.02 8.78
N PRO A 300 -2.20 -12.64 8.49
CA PRO A 300 -2.74 -11.30 8.74
C PRO A 300 -2.79 -11.02 10.25
N VAL A 301 -2.51 -9.78 10.64
CA VAL A 301 -2.53 -9.36 12.04
C VAL A 301 -3.67 -8.38 12.24
N VAL A 302 -4.66 -8.79 13.03
CA VAL A 302 -5.76 -7.91 13.45
C VAL A 302 -5.18 -6.73 14.23
N VAL A 303 -5.45 -5.52 13.75
CA VAL A 303 -5.07 -4.29 14.44
C VAL A 303 -6.26 -3.78 15.23
N HIS A 304 -6.29 -4.12 16.52
CA HIS A 304 -7.39 -3.75 17.41
C HIS A 304 -7.66 -2.24 17.42
N GLY A 305 -8.94 -1.87 17.34
CA GLY A 305 -9.37 -0.48 17.31
C GLY A 305 -9.08 0.24 16.00
N ALA A 306 -8.80 -0.46 14.90
CA ALA A 306 -8.66 0.11 13.56
C ALA A 306 -9.68 -0.47 12.58
N GLY A 307 -10.30 0.38 11.77
CA GLY A 307 -11.09 0.00 10.60
C GLY A 307 -10.23 -0.07 9.34
N HIS A 308 -10.80 0.29 8.19
CA HIS A 308 -10.11 0.15 6.89
C HIS A 308 -8.82 0.98 6.77
N PHE A 309 -8.78 2.14 7.43
CA PHE A 309 -7.64 3.07 7.39
C PHE A 309 -6.72 2.89 8.60
N ILE A 310 -6.11 1.71 8.70
CA ILE A 310 -5.28 1.31 9.86
C ILE A 310 -4.19 2.34 10.18
N HIS A 311 -3.53 2.90 9.17
CA HIS A 311 -2.45 3.87 9.37
C HIS A 311 -2.92 5.19 9.99
N ALA A 312 -4.15 5.61 9.68
CA ALA A 312 -4.73 6.82 10.26
C ALA A 312 -5.19 6.59 11.70
N MET A 313 -5.72 5.40 12.01
CA MET A 313 -6.30 5.08 13.32
C MET A 313 -5.27 4.55 14.33
N GLN A 314 -4.32 3.74 13.85
CA GLN A 314 -3.30 3.07 14.65
C GLN A 314 -1.89 3.30 14.05
N PRO A 315 -1.45 4.57 13.91
CA PRO A 315 -0.20 4.90 13.23
C PRO A 315 1.04 4.26 13.86
N LEU A 316 1.05 4.13 15.19
CA LEU A 316 2.19 3.54 15.91
C LEU A 316 2.38 2.04 15.59
N VAL A 317 1.28 1.30 15.36
CA VAL A 317 1.36 -0.10 14.94
C VAL A 317 2.02 -0.19 13.57
N VAL A 318 1.55 0.60 12.59
CA VAL A 318 2.12 0.62 11.24
C VAL A 318 3.58 1.06 11.27
N ALA A 319 3.94 2.08 12.06
CA ALA A 319 5.32 2.54 12.21
C ALA A 319 6.22 1.46 12.81
N THR A 320 5.74 0.72 13.82
CA THR A 320 6.48 -0.38 14.45
C THR A 320 6.77 -1.50 13.46
N GLU A 321 5.77 -1.91 12.67
CA GLU A 321 5.95 -2.94 11.65
C GLU A 321 6.88 -2.48 10.53
N THR A 322 6.76 -1.21 10.13
CA THR A 322 7.67 -0.58 9.16
C THR A 322 9.12 -0.65 9.65
N VAL A 323 9.39 -0.25 10.89
CA VAL A 323 10.74 -0.29 11.48
C VAL A 323 11.26 -1.72 11.59
N ASN A 324 10.41 -2.68 11.99
CA ASN A 324 10.81 -4.09 12.06
C ASN A 324 11.26 -4.62 10.69
N LEU A 325 10.60 -4.23 9.60
CA LEU A 325 11.00 -4.62 8.25
C LEU A 325 12.23 -3.86 7.76
N VAL A 326 12.32 -2.55 8.04
CA VAL A 326 13.51 -1.73 7.73
C VAL A 326 14.77 -2.31 8.36
N VAL A 327 14.72 -2.71 9.63
CA VAL A 327 15.85 -3.35 10.31
C VAL A 327 16.28 -4.62 9.59
N LYS A 328 15.33 -5.50 9.25
CA LYS A 328 15.62 -6.75 8.51
C LYS A 328 16.25 -6.47 7.15
N VAL A 329 15.72 -5.50 6.41
CA VAL A 329 16.26 -5.12 5.10
C VAL A 329 17.68 -4.59 5.24
N LEU A 330 17.91 -3.63 6.14
CA LEU A 330 19.25 -3.06 6.35
C LEU A 330 20.27 -4.13 6.75
N LEU A 331 19.91 -5.08 7.60
CA LEU A 331 20.80 -6.19 7.99
C LEU A 331 21.08 -7.16 6.82
N ASP A 332 20.08 -7.45 6.00
CA ASP A 332 20.21 -8.37 4.86
C ASP A 332 20.97 -7.74 3.68
N THR A 333 20.88 -6.42 3.51
CA THR A 333 21.47 -5.69 2.37
C THR A 333 22.71 -4.89 2.75
N CYS A 334 23.09 -4.86 4.04
CA CYS A 334 24.32 -4.21 4.49
C CYS A 334 25.49 -4.78 3.68
N PRO A 335 26.32 -3.94 3.05
CA PRO A 335 27.54 -4.42 2.42
C PRO A 335 28.43 -4.98 3.52
N THR A 336 28.50 -6.30 3.67
CA THR A 336 29.54 -6.91 4.49
C THR A 336 30.86 -6.61 3.80
N SER A 337 31.79 -5.97 4.50
CA SER A 337 33.15 -5.76 4.04
C SER A 337 33.71 -7.08 3.52
N MET A 338 33.90 -7.17 2.20
CA MET A 338 34.66 -8.25 1.57
C MET A 338 36.14 -8.04 1.82
#